data_AF-A0A7Y5TGZ5-F1
#
_entry.id   AF-A0A7Y5TGZ5-F1
#
_cell.length_a   1.000
_cell.length_b   1.000
_cell.length_c   1.000
_cell.angle_alpha   90.00
_cell.angle_beta   90.00
_cell.angle_gamma   90.00
#
_symmetry.space_group_name_H-M   'P 1'
#
loop_
_entity.id
_entity.type
_entity.pdbx_description
1 polymer ?
#
loop_
_entity_poly.entity_id
_entity_poly.type
_entity_poly.pdbx_seq_one_letter_code
_entity_poly.pdbx_strand_id
1 'polypeptide(L)'
;MATTTFLRDFLWRKVVNPATNATDALGRATSATADYSGRALFGALAPTVATPVTLGTRYQHSTGVLLEVITAGTTAAGEPAAPGFNNTVTSGTATFRQVTTT
;
A
#
# COMPACT_ATOMS: atom_id res chain seq x y z
N MET A 1 -8.89 -3.76 -16.63
CA MET A 1 -9.13 -3.48 -15.19
C MET A 1 -7.80 -3.64 -14.48
N ALA A 2 -7.22 -2.57 -13.93
CA ALA A 2 -5.97 -2.68 -13.17
C ALA A 2 -6.27 -3.39 -11.84
N THR A 3 -5.69 -4.56 -11.62
CA THR A 3 -5.84 -5.30 -10.37
C THR A 3 -4.97 -4.65 -9.29
N THR A 4 -5.56 -4.28 -8.16
CA THR A 4 -4.82 -3.74 -7.01
C THR A 4 -3.95 -4.84 -6.40
N THR A 5 -2.62 -4.69 -6.50
CA THR A 5 -1.66 -5.64 -5.93
C THR A 5 -1.32 -5.23 -4.50
N PHE A 6 -1.76 -6.01 -3.52
CA PHE A 6 -1.40 -5.83 -2.11
C PHE A 6 -0.09 -6.55 -1.77
N LEU A 7 0.75 -5.91 -0.96
CA LEU A 7 2.11 -6.38 -0.70
C LEU A 7 2.35 -6.81 0.74
N ARG A 8 1.36 -6.66 1.64
CA ARG A 8 1.52 -6.96 3.06
C ARG A 8 0.32 -7.67 3.67
N ASP A 9 0.61 -8.57 4.60
CA ASP A 9 -0.39 -9.25 5.42
C ASP A 9 -0.84 -8.40 6.63
N PHE A 10 -1.84 -8.89 7.37
CA PHE A 10 -2.37 -8.21 8.55
C PHE A 10 -1.29 -7.91 9.64
N LEU A 11 -0.21 -8.71 9.67
CA LEU A 11 0.92 -8.56 10.58
C LEU A 11 2.07 -7.75 9.97
N TRP A 12 1.82 -7.00 8.90
CA TRP A 12 2.76 -6.11 8.22
C TRP A 12 3.92 -6.82 7.52
N ARG A 13 3.87 -8.15 7.43
CA ARG A 13 4.89 -8.96 6.76
C ARG A 13 4.68 -8.90 5.26
N LYS A 14 5.79 -8.97 4.52
CA LYS A 14 5.79 -8.91 3.07
C LYS A 14 5.13 -10.17 2.49
N VAL A 15 4.27 -9.96 1.50
CA VAL A 15 3.75 -11.01 0.62
C VAL A 15 4.76 -11.21 -0.52
N VAL A 16 5.18 -12.45 -0.71
CA VAL A 16 6.07 -12.90 -1.77
C VAL A 16 5.23 -13.20 -3.00
N ASN A 17 5.67 -12.76 -4.19
CA ASN A 17 5.00 -13.01 -5.47
C ASN A 17 3.48 -12.70 -5.46
N PRO A 18 3.08 -11.45 -5.15
CA PRO A 18 1.70 -11.04 -4.87
C PRO A 18 0.71 -11.11 -6.06
N ALA A 19 1.11 -11.74 -7.17
CA ALA A 19 0.28 -11.92 -8.36
C ALA A 19 -0.35 -13.32 -8.42
N THR A 20 0.41 -14.35 -8.82
CA THR A 20 -0.17 -15.66 -9.18
C THR A 20 0.02 -16.75 -8.13
N ASN A 21 1.16 -16.77 -7.44
CA ASN A 21 1.50 -17.75 -6.40
C ASN A 21 1.92 -17.03 -5.12
N ALA A 22 1.02 -16.22 -4.60
CA ALA A 22 1.31 -15.33 -3.48
C ALA A 22 1.42 -16.12 -2.18
N THR A 23 2.55 -15.98 -1.49
CA THR A 23 2.77 -16.54 -0.15
C THR A 23 3.13 -15.45 0.84
N ASP A 24 2.77 -15.64 2.11
CA ASP A 24 3.28 -14.76 3.15
C ASP A 24 4.78 -15.04 3.42
N ALA A 25 5.38 -14.25 4.30
CA ALA A 25 6.79 -14.41 4.69
C ALA A 25 7.13 -15.78 5.32
N LEU A 26 6.12 -16.59 5.69
CA LEU A 26 6.30 -17.95 6.22
C LEU A 26 6.02 -19.04 5.17
N GLY A 27 5.78 -18.66 3.91
CA GLY A 27 5.49 -19.59 2.82
C GLY A 27 4.04 -20.08 2.76
N ARG A 28 3.12 -19.49 3.53
CA ARG A 28 1.70 -19.88 3.54
C ARG A 28 0.96 -19.19 2.41
N ALA A 29 0.08 -19.91 1.72
CA ALA A 29 -0.69 -19.37 0.62
C ALA A 29 -1.56 -18.18 1.07
N THR A 30 -1.61 -17.15 0.23
CA THR A 30 -2.46 -15.97 0.40
C THR A 30 -3.30 -15.75 -0.85
N SER A 31 -4.43 -15.07 -0.70
CA SER A 31 -5.24 -14.64 -1.84
C SER A 31 -4.86 -13.22 -2.27
N ALA A 32 -5.46 -12.72 -3.35
CA ALA A 32 -5.22 -11.35 -3.80
C ALA A 32 -5.61 -10.28 -2.77
N THR A 33 -6.50 -10.57 -1.82
CA THR A 33 -7.04 -9.59 -0.86
C THR A 33 -6.97 -10.02 0.60
N ALA A 34 -6.65 -11.28 0.88
CA ALA A 34 -6.62 -11.83 2.23
C ALA A 34 -5.41 -12.73 2.52
N ASP A 35 -4.92 -12.65 3.76
CA ASP A 35 -3.86 -13.51 4.29
C ASP A 35 -4.33 -14.98 4.46
N TYR A 36 -3.41 -15.86 4.85
CA TYR A 36 -3.70 -17.29 5.08
C TYR A 36 -4.85 -17.54 6.07
N SER A 37 -5.10 -16.61 6.99
CA SER A 37 -6.18 -16.68 7.98
C SER A 37 -7.47 -15.94 7.56
N GLY A 38 -7.53 -15.44 6.32
CA GLY A 38 -8.70 -14.73 5.79
C GLY A 38 -8.80 -13.25 6.18
N ARG A 39 -7.74 -12.65 6.76
CA ARG A 39 -7.72 -11.23 7.12
C ARG A 39 -7.25 -10.37 5.96
N ALA A 40 -7.77 -9.16 5.85
CA ALA A 40 -7.45 -8.24 4.76
C ALA A 40 -5.95 -7.96 4.64
N LEU A 41 -5.44 -7.99 3.40
CA LEU A 41 -4.11 -7.49 3.04
C LEU A 41 -4.11 -5.95 2.94
N PHE A 42 -2.94 -5.34 3.05
CA PHE A 42 -2.76 -3.90 2.87
C PHE A 42 -1.42 -3.56 2.22
N GLY A 43 -1.13 -2.27 2.06
CA GLY A 43 0.08 -1.80 1.40
C GLY A 43 0.01 -2.07 -0.10
N ALA A 44 -1.03 -1.55 -0.74
CA ALA A 44 -1.15 -1.59 -2.20
C ALA A 44 0.04 -0.87 -2.84
N LEU A 45 0.51 -1.29 -4.01
CA LEU A 45 1.56 -0.54 -4.70
C LEU A 45 1.13 0.92 -4.91
N ALA A 46 1.98 1.89 -4.57
CA ALA A 46 1.64 3.30 -4.72
C ALA A 46 1.28 3.62 -6.19
N PRO A 47 0.21 4.39 -6.43
CA PRO A 47 -0.20 4.72 -7.79
C PRO A 47 0.86 5.59 -8.47
N THR A 48 1.29 5.20 -9.66
CA THR A 48 2.25 5.95 -10.49
C THR A 48 1.57 6.84 -11.53
N VAL A 49 0.26 6.65 -11.74
CA VAL A 49 -0.59 7.49 -12.59
C VAL A 49 -1.66 8.16 -11.73
N ALA A 50 -2.22 9.27 -12.22
CA ALA A 50 -3.27 10.00 -11.51
C ALA A 50 -4.47 9.08 -11.24
N THR A 51 -4.69 8.76 -9.97
CA THR A 51 -5.66 7.75 -9.54
C THR A 51 -6.50 8.30 -8.38
N PRO A 52 -7.83 8.12 -8.38
CA PRO A 52 -8.65 8.44 -7.22
C PRO A 52 -8.30 7.51 -6.04
N VAL A 53 -8.08 8.09 -4.87
CA VAL A 53 -7.72 7.37 -3.64
C VAL A 53 -8.71 7.66 -2.53
N THR A 54 -9.01 6.63 -1.75
CA THR A 54 -9.94 6.68 -0.63
C THR A 54 -9.22 6.89 0.69
N LEU A 55 -9.89 7.52 1.65
CA LEU A 55 -9.37 7.77 2.99
C LEU A 55 -9.02 6.45 3.70
N GLY A 56 -7.89 6.42 4.41
CA GLY A 56 -7.43 5.25 5.18
C GLY A 56 -6.73 4.17 4.35
N THR A 57 -6.73 4.27 3.02
CA THR A 57 -6.00 3.33 2.17
C THR A 57 -4.50 3.45 2.42
N ARG A 58 -3.83 2.31 2.54
CA ARG A 58 -2.38 2.23 2.75
C ARG A 58 -1.69 1.76 1.48
N TYR A 59 -0.75 2.57 1.02
CA TYR A 59 0.11 2.31 -0.11
C TYR A 59 1.53 2.02 0.34
N GLN A 60 2.21 1.12 -0.36
CA GLN A 60 3.63 0.90 -0.23
C GLN A 60 4.37 1.82 -1.20
N HIS A 61 5.20 2.69 -0.62
CA HIS A 61 6.11 3.53 -1.39
C HIS A 61 7.36 2.72 -1.79
N SER A 62 8.15 2.37 -0.78
CA SER A 62 9.30 1.47 -0.93
C SER A 62 9.21 0.30 0.05
N THR A 63 10.13 -0.66 -0.07
CA THR A 63 10.21 -1.74 0.93
C THR A 63 10.49 -1.11 2.29
N GLY A 64 9.58 -1.29 3.25
CA GLY A 64 9.66 -0.68 4.58
C GLY A 64 8.85 0.60 4.76
N VAL A 65 8.49 1.31 3.68
CA VAL A 65 7.75 2.59 3.76
C VAL A 65 6.30 2.43 3.32
N LEU A 66 5.37 2.73 4.23
CA LEU A 66 3.94 2.80 3.94
C LEU A 66 3.41 4.22 4.11
N LEU A 67 2.55 4.61 3.17
CA LEU A 67 1.82 5.87 3.14
C LEU A 67 0.33 5.58 3.35
N GLU A 68 -0.30 6.25 4.31
CA GLU A 68 -1.73 6.20 4.57
C GLU A 68 -2.40 7.45 4.02
N VAL A 69 -3.48 7.31 3.27
CA VAL A 69 -4.27 8.45 2.79
C VAL A 69 -5.00 9.07 3.98
N ILE A 70 -4.69 10.32 4.28
CA ILE A 70 -5.35 11.11 5.34
C ILE A 70 -6.29 12.17 4.76
N THR A 71 -6.21 12.44 3.46
CA THR A 71 -7.18 13.26 2.73
C THR A 71 -7.44 12.60 1.38
N ALA A 72 -8.68 12.17 1.15
CA ALA A 72 -9.09 11.56 -0.11
C ALA A 72 -9.03 12.57 -1.26
N GLY A 73 -8.81 12.08 -2.48
CA GLY A 73 -8.65 12.92 -3.66
C GLY A 73 -8.13 12.13 -4.84
N THR A 74 -7.54 12.83 -5.81
CA THR A 74 -6.84 12.23 -6.94
C THR A 74 -5.35 12.54 -6.82
N THR A 75 -4.50 11.52 -6.93
CA THR A 75 -3.04 11.69 -6.90
C THR A 75 -2.54 12.46 -8.12
N ALA A 76 -1.38 13.10 -7.99
CA ALA A 76 -0.64 13.54 -9.17
C ALA A 76 -0.11 12.32 -9.95
N ALA A 77 0.37 12.56 -11.18
CA ALA A 77 1.19 11.57 -11.87
C ALA A 77 2.54 11.43 -11.15
N GLY A 78 3.01 10.19 -10.99
CA GLY A 78 4.18 9.85 -10.19
C GLY A 78 3.83 9.41 -8.77
N GLU A 79 4.78 8.72 -8.16
CA GLU A 79 4.66 8.21 -6.81
C GLU A 79 4.78 9.35 -5.76
N PRO A 80 3.92 9.41 -4.73
CA PRO A 80 4.03 10.44 -3.69
C PRO A 80 5.33 10.30 -2.88
N ALA A 81 6.12 11.36 -2.74
CA ALA A 81 7.39 11.30 -2.00
C ALA A 81 7.19 10.91 -0.52
N ALA A 82 8.06 10.03 0.01
CA ALA A 82 8.03 9.67 1.43
C ALA A 82 8.43 10.87 2.35
N PRO A 83 7.51 11.42 3.18
CA PRO A 83 7.78 12.63 3.98
C PRO A 83 8.57 12.40 5.28
N GLY A 84 8.90 11.15 5.61
CA GLY A 84 9.41 10.75 6.93
C GLY A 84 8.29 10.35 7.88
N PHE A 85 8.62 9.51 8.87
CA PHE A 85 7.63 8.91 9.77
C PHE A 85 6.74 9.96 10.44
N ASN A 86 5.42 9.73 10.37
CA ASN A 86 4.36 10.59 10.89
C ASN A 86 4.26 12.00 10.26
N ASN A 87 5.09 12.31 9.26
CA ASN A 87 4.94 13.52 8.44
C ASN A 87 3.99 13.27 7.27
N THR A 88 3.59 14.35 6.61
CA THR A 88 2.62 14.33 5.52
C THR A 88 3.20 14.86 4.22
N VAL A 89 2.67 14.39 3.10
CA VAL A 89 2.97 14.85 1.75
C VAL A 89 1.66 15.00 0.97
N THR A 90 1.55 16.07 0.18
CA THR A 90 0.45 16.24 -0.77
C THR A 90 0.87 15.73 -2.14
N SER A 91 0.04 14.89 -2.76
CA SER A 91 0.19 14.48 -4.16
C SER A 91 -1.13 14.75 -4.89
N GLY A 92 -1.12 15.71 -5.80
CA GLY A 92 -2.32 16.19 -6.48
C GLY A 92 -3.28 16.85 -5.48
N THR A 93 -4.48 16.29 -5.34
CA THR A 93 -5.50 16.74 -4.37
C THR A 93 -5.60 15.83 -3.14
N ALA A 94 -4.81 14.75 -3.10
CA ALA A 94 -4.78 13.82 -1.97
C ALA A 94 -3.58 14.10 -1.05
N THR A 95 -3.75 13.82 0.24
CA THR A 95 -2.69 13.95 1.25
C THR A 95 -2.41 12.60 1.88
N PHE A 96 -1.13 12.28 2.00
CA PHE A 96 -0.62 11.03 2.54
C PHE A 96 0.19 11.30 3.81
N ARG A 97 0.17 10.35 4.75
CA ARG A 97 1.02 10.32 5.94
C ARG A 97 1.86 9.07 5.93
N GLN A 98 3.15 9.17 6.22
CA GLN A 98 3.97 7.98 6.39
C GLN A 98 3.70 7.34 7.75
N VAL A 99 3.35 6.05 7.76
CA VAL A 99 2.97 5.30 8.96
C VAL A 99 4.00 4.27 9.42
N THR A 100 5.12 4.16 8.71
CA THR A 100 6.26 3.30 9.09
C THR A 100 7.56 4.08 9.13
N THR A 101 8.49 3.62 9.97
CA THR A 101 9.89 4.06 9.96
C THR A 101 10.67 3.23 8.94
N THR A 102 11.68 3.83 8.31
CA THR A 102 12.67 3.13 7.46
C THR A 102 13.59 2.26 8.28
#